data_AF-A0A2A2LDI5-F1
#
_entry.id   AF-A0A2A2LDI5-F1
#
_cell.length_a   1.000
_cell.length_b   1.000
_cell.length_c   1.000
_cell.angle_alpha   90.00
_cell.angle_beta   90.00
_cell.angle_gamma   90.00
#
_symmetry.space_group_name_H-M   'P 1'
#
loop_
_entity.id
_entity.type
_entity.pdbx_description
1 polymer ?
#
loop_
_entity_poly.entity_id
_entity_poly.type
_entity_poly.pdbx_seq_one_letter_code
_entity_poly.pdbx_strand_id
1 'polypeptide(L)'
;MTFFILEARYWFVPHIAIIFAMIVFEGLFGGSSYVNTFHKIHKMVAPDVREYSLSAASIGDTLGVNIAAFLAIILHNGICNSWKRYDDYIYS
;
A
#
# COMPACT_ATOMS: atom_id res chain seq x y z
N MET A 1 -5.03 3.08 -3.72
CA MET A 1 -5.62 2.14 -2.70
C MET A 1 -7.15 2.07 -2.64
N THR A 2 -7.91 3.17 -2.46
CA THR A 2 -9.40 3.10 -2.33
C THR A 2 -10.09 2.40 -3.51
N PHE A 3 -9.56 2.57 -4.72
CA PHE A 3 -10.03 1.89 -5.92
C PHE A 3 -10.11 0.36 -5.77
N PHE A 4 -9.03 -0.27 -5.27
CA PHE A 4 -8.98 -1.73 -5.11
C PHE A 4 -9.93 -2.24 -4.02
N ILE A 5 -10.16 -1.46 -2.96
CA ILE A 5 -11.10 -1.84 -1.89
C ILE A 5 -12.53 -1.84 -2.41
N LEU A 6 -12.89 -0.85 -3.22
CA LEU A 6 -14.22 -0.77 -3.86
C LEU A 6 -14.40 -1.88 -4.88
N GLU A 7 -13.37 -2.18 -5.66
CA GLU A 7 -13.39 -3.27 -6.63
C GLU A 7 -13.57 -4.63 -5.95
N ALA A 8 -12.82 -4.90 -4.86
CA ALA A 8 -12.98 -6.11 -4.05
C ALA A 8 -14.37 -6.25 -3.39
N ARG A 9 -15.11 -5.14 -3.21
CA ARG A 9 -16.45 -5.16 -2.62
C ARG A 9 -17.57 -5.26 -3.66
N TYR A 10 -17.46 -4.54 -4.77
CA TYR A 10 -18.56 -4.35 -5.72
C TYR A 10 -18.33 -5.01 -7.09
N TRP A 11 -17.15 -5.60 -7.33
CA TRP A 11 -16.83 -6.35 -8.57
C TRP A 11 -17.23 -5.60 -9.85
N PHE A 12 -16.90 -4.31 -9.93
CA PHE A 12 -17.36 -3.44 -11.02
C PHE A 12 -16.45 -3.46 -12.26
N VAL A 13 -15.22 -3.98 -12.15
CA VAL A 13 -14.24 -3.96 -13.25
C VAL A 13 -14.37 -5.25 -14.08
N PRO A 14 -14.70 -5.16 -15.38
CA PRO A 14 -14.97 -6.33 -16.20
C PRO A 14 -13.71 -7.02 -16.75
N HIS A 15 -12.56 -6.34 -16.77
CA HIS A 15 -11.33 -6.85 -17.39
C HIS A 15 -10.10 -6.68 -16.49
N ILE A 16 -9.41 -7.80 -16.20
CA ILE A 16 -8.27 -7.85 -15.26
C ILE A 16 -7.06 -7.01 -15.69
N ALA A 17 -6.86 -6.76 -16.99
CA ALA A 17 -5.73 -5.95 -17.44
C ALA A 17 -5.76 -4.51 -16.90
N ILE A 18 -6.93 -3.96 -16.59
CA ILE A 18 -7.06 -2.62 -15.97
C ILE A 18 -6.47 -2.64 -14.56
N ILE A 19 -6.74 -3.70 -13.79
CA ILE A 19 -6.19 -3.90 -12.44
C ILE A 19 -4.67 -4.01 -12.49
N PHE A 20 -4.13 -4.82 -13.42
CA PHE A 20 -2.67 -4.93 -13.59
C PHE A 20 -2.01 -3.61 -13.97
N ALA A 21 -2.60 -2.85 -14.90
CA ALA A 21 -2.08 -1.54 -15.27
C ALA A 21 -2.03 -0.58 -14.08
N MET A 22 -3.07 -0.56 -13.24
CA MET A 22 -3.14 0.24 -12.03
C MET A 22 -2.09 -0.18 -10.99
N ILE A 23 -1.89 -1.49 -10.78
CA ILE A 23 -0.86 -2.01 -9.87
C ILE A 23 0.54 -1.57 -10.30
N VAL A 24 0.84 -1.66 -11.60
CA VAL A 24 2.12 -1.21 -12.16
C VAL A 24 2.29 0.30 -11.94
N PHE A 25 1.23 1.09 -12.18
CA PHE A 25 1.27 2.54 -11.97
C PHE A 25 1.59 2.90 -10.51
N GLU A 26 0.83 2.34 -9.56
CA GLU A 26 1.05 2.59 -8.13
C GLU A 26 2.45 2.15 -7.69
N GLY A 27 2.93 1.01 -8.20
CA GLY A 27 4.28 0.50 -7.92
C GLY A 27 5.38 1.43 -8.46
N LEU A 28 5.24 1.94 -9.69
CA LEU A 28 6.19 2.87 -10.29
C LEU A 28 6.23 4.21 -9.55
N PHE A 29 5.07 4.76 -9.18
CA PHE A 29 4.99 6.01 -8.41
C PHE A 29 5.57 5.84 -7.00
N GLY A 30 5.23 4.74 -6.31
CA GLY A 30 5.78 4.41 -5.01
C GLY A 30 7.31 4.28 -5.05
N GLY A 31 7.83 3.46 -5.97
CA GLY A 31 9.27 3.27 -6.14
C GLY A 31 10.03 4.55 -6.52
N SER A 32 9.46 5.37 -7.40
CA SER A 32 10.06 6.66 -7.79
C SER A 32 10.15 7.63 -6.62
N SER A 33 9.11 7.70 -5.79
CA SER A 33 9.11 8.56 -4.61
C SER A 33 10.13 8.11 -3.55
N TYR A 34 10.31 6.79 -3.39
CA TYR A 34 11.33 6.22 -2.52
C TYR A 34 12.73 6.65 -2.98
N VAL A 35 13.11 6.33 -4.21
CA VAL A 35 14.46 6.64 -4.73
C VAL A 35 14.73 8.15 -4.71
N ASN A 36 13.75 8.96 -5.08
CA ASN A 36 13.89 10.42 -5.06
C ASN A 36 14.14 10.97 -3.65
N THR A 37 13.49 10.42 -2.62
CA THR A 37 13.68 10.82 -1.22
C THR A 37 15.10 10.50 -0.75
N PHE A 38 15.57 9.27 -0.98
CA PHE A 38 16.93 8.86 -0.60
C PHE A 38 18.01 9.63 -1.37
N HIS A 39 17.80 9.89 -2.65
CA HIS A 39 18.70 10.72 -3.47
C HIS A 39 18.77 12.16 -2.97
N LYS A 40 17.63 12.73 -2.57
CA LYS A 40 17.56 14.09 -2.02
C LYS A 40 18.27 14.20 -0.69
N ILE A 41 18.10 13.22 0.21
CA ILE A 41 18.84 13.14 1.47
C ILE A 41 20.34 13.05 1.20
N HIS A 42 20.76 12.20 0.25
CA HIS A 42 22.17 12.04 -0.08
C HIS A 42 22.82 13.31 -0.67
N LYS A 43 22.10 14.10 -1.48
CA LYS A 43 22.66 15.29 -2.14
C LYS A 43 22.55 16.59 -1.35
N MET A 44 21.46 16.79 -0.60
CA MET A 44 21.15 18.10 0.02
C MET A 44 21.52 18.18 1.51
N VAL A 45 21.77 17.04 2.16
CA VAL A 45 22.10 17.00 3.59
C VAL A 45 23.61 17.04 3.81
N ALA A 46 24.05 17.85 4.76
CA ALA A 46 25.45 17.98 5.16
C ALA A 46 26.00 16.64 5.68
N PRO A 47 27.28 16.31 5.41
CA PRO A 47 27.83 14.98 5.66
C PRO A 47 27.83 14.57 7.14
N ASP A 48 27.86 15.52 8.06
CA ASP A 48 27.82 15.34 9.51
C ASP A 48 26.46 14.83 10.04
N VAL A 49 25.35 15.18 9.37
CA VAL A 49 23.98 14.77 9.77
C VAL A 49 23.30 13.84 8.76
N ARG A 50 24.00 13.48 7.68
CA ARG A 50 23.47 12.65 6.59
C ARG A 50 23.11 11.24 7.04
N GLU A 51 24.00 10.58 7.79
CA GLU A 51 23.78 9.21 8.26
C GLU A 51 22.59 9.14 9.23
N TYR A 52 22.46 10.14 10.09
CA TYR A 52 21.32 10.26 10.99
C TYR A 52 20.00 10.46 10.22
N SER A 53 19.99 11.35 9.22
CA SER A 53 18.81 11.60 8.39
C SER A 53 18.40 10.38 7.57
N LEU A 54 19.37 9.63 7.07
CA LEU A 54 19.15 8.39 6.33
C LEU A 54 18.54 7.32 7.24
N SER A 55 19.08 7.15 8.45
CA SER A 55 18.55 6.21 9.44
C SER A 55 17.12 6.56 9.85
N ALA A 56 16.83 7.84 10.11
CA ALA A 56 15.49 8.32 10.45
C ALA A 56 14.48 8.05 9.32
N ALA A 57 14.87 8.29 8.05
CA ALA A 57 14.02 7.99 6.90
C ALA A 57 13.73 6.48 6.77
N SER A 58 14.75 5.63 6.92
CA SER A 58 14.61 4.16 6.86
C SER A 58 13.73 3.59 7.98
N ILE A 59 13.83 4.14 9.19
CA ILE A 59 12.95 3.76 10.31
C ILE A 59 11.51 4.15 10.00
N GLY A 60 11.29 5.36 9.47
CA GLY A 60 9.96 5.83 9.07
C GLY A 60 9.32 4.93 8.00
N ASP A 61 10.09 4.54 6.99
CA ASP A 61 9.65 3.62 5.93
C ASP A 61 9.26 2.25 6.50
N THR A 62 10.12 1.66 7.34
CA THR A 62 9.87 0.34 7.96
C THR A 62 8.62 0.36 8.84
N LEU A 63 8.44 1.40 9.66
CA LEU A 63 7.25 1.56 10.49
C LEU A 63 5.99 1.72 9.65
N GLY A 64 6.06 2.53 8.58
CA GLY A 64 4.95 2.73 7.65
C GLY A 64 4.50 1.41 7.01
N VAL A 65 5.46 0.62 6.50
CA VAL A 65 5.19 -0.70 5.91
C VAL A 65 4.60 -1.66 6.94
N ASN A 66 5.12 -1.68 8.17
CA ASN A 66 4.63 -2.57 9.21
C ASN A 66 3.18 -2.24 9.63
N ILE A 67 2.86 -0.95 9.78
CA ILE A 67 1.49 -0.49 10.07
C ILE A 67 0.56 -0.83 8.90
N ALA A 68 1.00 -0.63 7.66
CA ALA A 68 0.23 -0.98 6.47
C ALA A 68 -0.06 -2.49 6.41
N ALA A 69 0.92 -3.34 6.73
CA ALA A 69 0.76 -4.79 6.79
C ALA A 69 -0.27 -5.19 7.86
N PHE A 70 -0.21 -4.58 9.05
CA PHE A 70 -1.19 -4.85 10.11
C PHE A 70 -2.61 -4.45 9.70
N LEU A 71 -2.76 -3.27 9.08
CA LEU A 71 -4.04 -2.80 8.55
C LEU A 71 -4.58 -3.71 7.44
N ALA A 72 -3.71 -4.28 6.60
CA ALA A 72 -4.11 -5.22 5.56
C ALA A 72 -4.76 -6.49 6.15
N ILE A 73 -4.25 -7.01 7.26
CA ILE A 73 -4.83 -8.17 7.96
C ILE A 73 -6.24 -7.85 8.49
N ILE A 74 -6.39 -6.70 9.16
CA ILE A 74 -7.69 -6.25 9.68
C ILE A 74 -8.70 -6.10 8.55
N LEU A 75 -8.29 -5.44 7.46
CA LEU A 75 -9.12 -5.23 6.29
C LEU A 75 -9.54 -6.55 5.64
N HIS A 76 -8.61 -7.50 5.49
CA HIS A 76 -8.89 -8.82 4.93
C HIS A 76 -9.94 -9.58 5.76
N ASN A 77 -9.78 -9.61 7.09
CA ASN A 77 -10.74 -10.25 7.99
C ASN A 77 -12.11 -9.57 7.94
N GLY A 78 -12.15 -8.23 7.84
CA GLY A 78 -13.39 -7.47 7.70
C GLY A 78 -14.14 -7.76 6.41
N ILE A 79 -13.44 -7.84 5.27
CA ILE A 79 -14.04 -8.18 3.97
C ILE A 79 -14.51 -9.64 3.98
N CYS A 80 -13.68 -10.59 4.42
CA CYS A 80 -14.02 -12.02 4.45
C CYS A 80 -15.23 -12.34 5.34
N ASN A 81 -15.32 -11.73 6.53
CA ASN A 81 -16.49 -11.88 7.40
C ASN A 81 -17.76 -11.27 6.80
N SER A 82 -17.64 -10.21 6.01
CA SER A 82 -18.79 -9.60 5.31
C SER A 82 -19.34 -10.55 4.23
N TRP A 83 -18.45 -11.24 3.51
CA TRP A 83 -18.83 -12.24 2.50
C TRP A 83 -19.46 -13.48 3.13
N LYS A 84 -18.92 -14.03 4.23
CA LYS A 84 -19.56 -15.15 4.95
C LYS A 84 -20.98 -14.82 5.37
N ARG A 85 -21.16 -13.64 5.98
CA ARG A 85 -22.49 -13.17 6.39
C ARG A 85 -23.45 -13.04 5.19
N TYR A 86 -22.96 -12.61 4.03
CA TYR A 86 -23.78 -12.53 2.80
C TYR A 86 -24.17 -13.91 2.25
N ASP A 87 -23.26 -14.88 2.29
CA ASP A 87 -23.51 -16.27 1.88
C ASP A 87 -24.58 -16.92 2.78
N ASP A 88 -24.48 -16.73 4.10
CA ASP A 88 -25.47 -17.20 5.08
C ASP A 88 -26.88 -16.60 4.85
N TYR A 89 -26.99 -15.37 4.31
CA TYR A 89 -28.28 -14.75 3.97
C TYR A 89 -28.92 -15.30 2.69
N ILE A 90 -28.13 -15.81 1.75
CA ILE A 90 -28.64 -16.35 0.47
C ILE A 90 -29.02 -17.82 0.60
N TYR A 91 -28.32 -18.58 1.44
CA TYR A 91 -28.51 -20.02 1.60
C TYR A 91 -29.33 -20.43 2.85
N SER A 92 -30.00 -19.47 3.51
CA SER A 92 -30.99 -19.70 4.57
C SER A 92 -32.42 -19.64 4.05
#